data_AF-A0A1U7GCI6-F1
#
_entry.id   AF-A0A1U7GCI6-F1
#
_cell.length_a   1.000
_cell.length_b   1.000
_cell.length_c   1.000
_cell.angle_alpha   90.00
_cell.angle_beta   90.00
_cell.angle_gamma   90.00
#
_symmetry.space_group_name_H-M   'P 1'
#
loop_
_entity.id
_entity.type
_entity.pdbx_description
1 polymer ?
#
loop_
_entity_poly.entity_id
_entity_poly.type
_entity_poly.pdbx_seq_one_letter_code
_entity_poly.pdbx_strand_id
1 'polypeptide(L)'
;MKTEETDAVRAVVRTSQIIVGAMVAGVAFFCVLATTVLSDAGRPGPPAKPDVLGLPLITAMSLGFGVISIVASLVVPRVMVEGGLRAIAKGPSLDDMKLTESGQRQVYPASDVGRLLPLFQTQLIVASALNEGGAFFGALAYMIERQAAALAVAGTLVALLLSRFPTLDRVQGWLDAQLERLSQLRRDEFSTGP
;
A
#
# COMPACT_ATOMS: atom_id res chain seq x y z
N MET A 1 -7.07 -0.19 26.31
CA MET A 1 -6.94 0.91 25.34
C MET A 1 -7.81 2.06 25.83
N LYS A 2 -7.25 3.26 25.99
CA LYS A 2 -8.04 4.42 26.44
C LYS A 2 -9.07 4.78 25.35
N THR A 3 -10.18 5.43 25.71
CA THR A 3 -11.19 5.88 24.75
C THR A 3 -10.56 6.73 23.64
N GLU A 4 -9.66 7.64 24.01
CA GLU A 4 -8.90 8.49 23.07
C GLU A 4 -8.08 7.68 22.04
N GLU A 5 -7.45 6.59 22.44
CA GLU A 5 -6.69 5.72 21.52
C GLU A 5 -7.61 5.02 20.53
N THR A 6 -8.80 4.61 20.99
CA THR A 6 -9.81 3.96 20.15
C THR A 6 -10.35 4.90 19.08
N ASP A 7 -10.56 6.16 19.43
CA ASP A 7 -11.00 7.19 18.50
C ASP A 7 -9.91 7.50 17.47
N ALA A 8 -8.64 7.56 17.88
CA ALA A 8 -7.52 7.75 16.98
C ALA A 8 -7.37 6.60 15.97
N VAL A 9 -7.47 5.34 16.42
CA VAL A 9 -7.43 4.17 15.54
C VAL A 9 -8.58 4.22 14.53
N ARG A 10 -9.81 4.53 14.97
CA ARG A 10 -10.98 4.63 14.09
C ARG A 10 -10.81 5.73 13.04
N ALA A 11 -10.25 6.88 13.42
CA ALA A 11 -9.98 7.97 12.50
C ALA A 11 -8.98 7.55 11.40
N VAL A 12 -7.87 6.91 11.77
CA VAL A 12 -6.87 6.42 10.81
C VAL A 12 -7.47 5.35 9.89
N VAL A 13 -8.21 4.39 10.44
CA VAL A 13 -8.91 3.35 9.65
C VAL A 13 -9.81 4.00 8.61
N ARG A 14 -10.64 4.98 9.00
CA ARG A 14 -11.56 5.67 8.07
C ARG A 14 -10.81 6.38 6.95
N THR A 15 -9.74 7.10 7.28
CA THR A 15 -8.90 7.78 6.28
C THR A 15 -8.27 6.77 5.32
N SER A 16 -7.73 5.66 5.84
CA SER A 16 -7.17 4.59 5.02
C SER A 16 -8.23 3.92 4.12
N GLN A 17 -9.47 3.73 4.59
CA GLN A 17 -10.58 3.20 3.80
C GLN A 17 -10.93 4.12 2.63
N ILE A 18 -10.95 5.44 2.86
CA ILE A 18 -11.21 6.43 1.80
C ILE A 18 -10.12 6.39 0.75
N ILE A 19 -8.84 6.34 1.16
CA ILE A 19 -7.71 6.31 0.22
C ILE A 19 -7.75 5.03 -0.62
N VAL A 20 -7.83 3.85 0.00
CA VAL A 20 -7.86 2.57 -0.72
C VAL A 20 -9.11 2.47 -1.60
N GLY A 21 -10.26 2.93 -1.10
CA GLY A 21 -11.51 2.99 -1.87
C GLY A 21 -11.39 3.88 -3.11
N ALA A 22 -10.76 5.05 -3.00
CA ALA A 22 -10.53 5.94 -4.12
C ALA A 22 -9.60 5.33 -5.19
N MET A 23 -8.52 4.66 -4.77
CA MET A 23 -7.59 3.97 -5.68
C MET A 23 -8.29 2.83 -6.44
N VAL A 24 -9.07 2.00 -5.74
CA VAL A 24 -9.86 0.93 -6.36
C VAL A 24 -10.87 1.50 -7.35
N ALA A 25 -11.61 2.55 -6.95
CA ALA A 25 -12.59 3.19 -7.81
C ALA A 25 -11.95 3.79 -9.07
N GLY A 26 -10.78 4.43 -8.93
CA GLY A 26 -10.02 4.99 -10.05
C GLY A 26 -9.63 3.93 -11.08
N VAL A 27 -9.03 2.83 -10.64
CA VAL A 27 -8.65 1.72 -11.54
C VAL A 27 -9.88 1.06 -12.16
N ALA A 28 -10.93 0.80 -11.37
CA ALA A 28 -12.15 0.15 -11.85
C ALA A 28 -12.84 1.01 -12.93
N PHE A 29 -12.97 2.31 -12.69
CA PHE A 29 -13.52 3.25 -13.66
C PHE A 29 -12.68 3.28 -14.94
N PHE A 30 -11.35 3.32 -14.82
CA PHE A 30 -10.46 3.27 -15.98
C PHE A 30 -10.60 1.95 -16.76
N CYS A 31 -10.75 0.81 -16.09
CA CYS A 31 -11.00 -0.48 -16.74
C CYS A 31 -12.33 -0.48 -17.50
N VAL A 32 -13.39 0.11 -16.95
CA VAL A 32 -14.67 0.27 -17.65
C VAL A 32 -14.51 1.14 -18.89
N LEU A 33 -13.80 2.27 -18.80
CA LEU A 33 -13.53 3.12 -19.97
C LEU A 33 -12.71 2.39 -21.04
N ALA A 34 -11.65 1.69 -20.64
CA ALA A 34 -10.79 0.92 -21.54
C ALA A 34 -11.56 -0.20 -22.27
N THR A 35 -12.56 -0.80 -21.62
CA THR A 35 -13.32 -1.94 -22.15
C THR A 35 -14.61 -1.58 -22.87
N THR A 36 -15.20 -0.41 -22.63
CA THR A 36 -16.51 -0.03 -23.21
C THR A 36 -16.43 1.17 -24.16
N VAL A 37 -15.71 2.23 -23.76
CA VAL A 37 -15.68 3.49 -24.51
C VAL A 37 -14.55 3.49 -25.54
N LEU A 38 -13.40 2.93 -25.18
CA LEU A 38 -12.18 3.01 -25.99
C LEU A 38 -11.93 1.76 -26.84
N SER A 39 -12.74 0.72 -26.62
CA SER A 39 -12.67 -0.59 -27.25
C SER A 39 -13.44 -0.69 -28.57
N ASP A 40 -13.99 0.42 -29.10
CA ASP A 40 -14.84 0.46 -30.29
C ASP A 40 -14.43 -0.55 -31.36
N ALA A 41 -15.35 -1.46 -31.68
CA ALA A 41 -15.15 -2.65 -32.50
C ALA A 41 -14.85 -2.33 -33.99
N GLY A 42 -14.97 -1.07 -34.41
CA GLY A 42 -14.72 -0.63 -35.78
C GLY A 42 -13.27 -0.26 -36.09
N ARG A 43 -12.36 -0.26 -35.10
CA ARG A 43 -10.93 -0.03 -35.37
C ARG A 43 -10.31 -1.32 -35.91
N PRO A 44 -9.66 -1.29 -37.10
CA PRO A 44 -8.91 -2.45 -37.57
C PRO A 44 -7.92 -2.86 -36.49
N GLY A 45 -7.86 -4.17 -36.21
CA GLY A 45 -6.97 -4.72 -35.20
C GLY A 45 -5.53 -4.25 -35.43
N PRO A 46 -4.74 -4.04 -34.36
CA PRO A 46 -3.38 -3.57 -34.51
C PRO A 46 -2.62 -4.51 -35.46
N PRO A 47 -1.80 -3.97 -36.38
CA PRO A 47 -1.00 -4.78 -37.29
C PRO A 47 -0.18 -5.79 -36.48
N ALA A 48 -0.07 -7.03 -36.97
CA ALA A 48 0.70 -8.10 -36.32
C ALA A 48 2.12 -7.58 -36.03
N LYS A 49 2.36 -7.24 -34.77
CA LYS A 49 3.66 -6.77 -34.27
C LYS A 49 4.48 -7.98 -33.84
N PRO A 50 5.81 -7.84 -33.71
CA PRO A 50 6.65 -8.93 -33.24
C PRO A 50 6.13 -9.46 -31.89
N ASP A 51 5.81 -10.75 -31.88
CA ASP A 51 5.32 -11.46 -30.71
C ASP A 51 6.50 -11.87 -29.84
N VAL A 52 6.40 -11.60 -28.54
CA VAL A 52 7.28 -12.17 -27.52
C VAL A 52 6.49 -13.27 -26.83
N LEU A 53 6.94 -14.53 -26.98
CA LEU A 53 6.24 -15.70 -26.43
C LEU A 53 4.80 -15.88 -26.94
N GLY A 54 4.51 -15.43 -28.17
CA GLY A 54 3.15 -15.46 -28.73
C GLY A 54 2.23 -14.38 -28.18
N LEU A 55 2.78 -13.39 -27.45
CA LEU A 55 2.04 -12.23 -26.94
C LEU A 55 2.57 -10.94 -27.58
N PRO A 56 1.70 -9.97 -27.86
CA PRO A 56 2.12 -8.62 -28.21
C PRO A 56 3.01 -8.00 -27.13
N LEU A 57 3.98 -7.20 -27.57
CA LEU A 57 5.06 -6.70 -26.72
C LEU A 57 4.55 -5.94 -25.48
N ILE A 58 3.53 -5.08 -25.60
CA ILE A 58 3.06 -4.27 -24.46
C ILE A 58 2.32 -5.16 -23.45
N THR A 59 1.60 -6.18 -23.92
CA THR A 59 0.95 -7.18 -23.08
C THR A 59 1.98 -8.00 -22.32
N ALA A 60 3.07 -8.43 -22.97
CA ALA A 60 4.18 -9.11 -22.30
C ALA A 60 4.84 -8.22 -21.24
N MET A 61 5.05 -6.93 -21.54
CA MET A 61 5.52 -5.95 -20.56
C MET A 61 4.55 -5.79 -19.39
N SER A 62 3.24 -5.78 -19.65
CA SER A 62 2.21 -5.64 -18.61
C SER A 62 2.20 -6.82 -17.65
N LEU A 63 2.41 -8.03 -18.15
CA LEU A 63 2.58 -9.23 -17.32
C LEU A 63 3.81 -9.11 -16.44
N GLY A 64 4.97 -8.77 -17.02
CA GLY A 64 6.21 -8.57 -16.26
C GLY A 64 6.08 -7.50 -15.19
N PHE A 65 5.52 -6.34 -15.55
CA PHE A 65 5.29 -5.25 -14.62
C PHE A 65 4.28 -5.62 -13.52
N GLY A 66 3.23 -6.38 -13.85
CA GLY A 66 2.27 -6.90 -12.88
C GLY A 66 2.94 -7.81 -11.85
N VAL A 67 3.78 -8.75 -12.28
CA VAL A 67 4.55 -9.63 -11.37
C VAL A 67 5.47 -8.80 -10.47
N ILE A 68 6.22 -7.86 -11.04
CA ILE A 68 7.13 -6.98 -10.28
C ILE A 68 6.34 -6.15 -9.26
N SER A 69 5.21 -5.59 -9.66
CA SER A 69 4.33 -4.81 -8.80
C SER A 69 3.80 -5.63 -7.61
N ILE A 70 3.37 -6.88 -7.84
CA ILE A 70 2.95 -7.80 -6.77
C ILE A 70 4.09 -8.00 -5.78
N VAL A 71 5.28 -8.38 -6.26
CA VAL A 71 6.45 -8.63 -5.40
C VAL A 71 6.84 -7.37 -4.63
N ALA A 72 6.96 -6.23 -5.31
CA ALA A 72 7.30 -4.96 -4.69
C ALA A 72 6.29 -4.57 -3.60
N SER A 73 4.99 -4.79 -3.85
CA SER A 73 3.92 -4.48 -2.89
C SER A 73 3.89 -5.39 -1.66
N LEU A 74 4.69 -6.45 -1.64
CA LEU A 74 4.87 -7.33 -0.48
C LEU A 74 6.19 -7.02 0.24
N VAL A 75 7.25 -6.69 -0.50
CA VAL A 75 8.60 -6.47 0.05
C VAL A 75 8.76 -5.06 0.61
N VAL A 76 8.41 -4.03 -0.17
CA VAL A 76 8.65 -2.62 0.21
C VAL A 76 7.95 -2.28 1.54
N PRO A 77 6.66 -2.60 1.76
CA PRO A 77 5.99 -2.31 3.02
C PRO A 77 6.66 -2.98 4.23
N ARG A 78 7.19 -4.20 4.07
CA ARG A 78 7.88 -4.93 5.16
C ARG A 78 9.16 -4.22 5.57
N VAL A 79 9.99 -3.83 4.60
CA VAL A 79 11.23 -3.08 4.86
C VAL A 79 10.93 -1.74 5.55
N MET A 80 9.88 -1.04 5.11
CA MET A 80 9.46 0.22 5.73
C MET A 80 9.02 0.02 7.19
N VAL A 81 8.25 -1.03 7.49
CA VAL A 81 7.83 -1.33 8.86
C VAL A 81 9.03 -1.68 9.74
N GLU A 82 9.95 -2.52 9.28
CA GLU A 82 11.15 -2.86 10.04
C GLU A 82 12.02 -1.64 10.36
N GLY A 83 12.23 -0.77 9.36
CA GLY A 83 12.91 0.51 9.56
C GLY A 83 12.19 1.41 10.56
N GLY A 84 10.87 1.54 10.43
CA GLY A 84 10.04 2.33 11.35
C GLY A 84 10.03 1.80 12.79
N LEU A 85 9.96 0.48 12.98
CA LEU A 85 10.03 -0.14 14.30
C LEU A 85 11.38 0.11 14.97
N ARG A 86 12.49 -0.04 14.24
CA ARG A 86 13.83 0.25 14.77
C ARG A 86 13.97 1.73 15.14
N ALA A 87 13.38 2.64 14.36
CA ALA A 87 13.37 4.05 14.69
C ALA A 87 12.55 4.34 15.97
N ILE A 88 11.38 3.69 16.14
CA ILE A 88 10.55 3.84 17.34
C ILE A 88 11.20 3.19 18.58
N ALA A 89 11.90 2.07 18.40
CA ALA A 89 12.58 1.34 19.47
C ALA A 89 13.67 2.19 20.14
N LYS A 90 14.47 2.91 19.33
CA LYS A 90 15.52 3.84 19.78
C LYS A 90 15.02 5.02 20.62
N GLY A 91 13.71 5.22 20.71
CA GLY A 91 13.09 6.31 21.45
C GLY A 91 13.01 7.62 20.66
N PRO A 92 12.35 8.65 21.23
CA PRO A 92 12.29 9.97 20.60
C PRO A 92 13.69 10.57 20.45
N SER A 93 14.01 11.07 19.26
CA SER A 93 15.20 11.91 19.07
C SER A 93 15.05 13.19 19.91
N LEU A 94 16.18 13.74 20.39
CA LEU A 94 16.18 15.01 21.13
C LEU A 94 15.52 16.16 20.33
N ASP A 95 15.58 16.11 19.00
CA ASP A 95 14.95 17.06 18.09
C ASP A 95 13.42 16.95 18.00
N ASP A 96 12.83 15.81 18.39
CA ASP A 96 11.37 15.62 18.41
C ASP A 96 10.72 16.23 19.67
N MET A 97 11.53 16.73 20.63
CA MET A 97 11.03 17.43 21.80
C MET A 97 10.67 18.87 21.44
N LYS A 98 9.54 19.08 20.77
CA LYS A 98 8.98 20.42 20.61
C LYS A 98 8.57 20.97 21.99
N LEU A 99 9.10 22.15 22.32
CA LEU A 99 8.60 22.96 23.43
C LEU A 99 7.18 23.40 23.07
N THR A 100 6.21 23.05 23.91
CA THR A 100 4.87 23.65 23.81
C THR A 100 4.95 25.14 24.15
N GLU A 101 3.94 25.91 23.76
CA GLU A 101 3.81 27.33 24.15
C GLU A 101 3.83 27.54 25.68
N SER A 102 3.49 26.50 26.45
CA SER A 102 3.58 26.52 27.92
C SER A 102 4.99 26.28 28.47
N GLY A 103 6.01 26.11 27.61
CA GLY A 103 7.36 25.74 27.99
C GLY A 103 7.51 24.27 28.42
N GLN A 104 6.43 23.49 28.46
CA GLN A 104 6.49 22.05 28.72
C GLN A 104 6.91 21.29 27.46
N ARG A 105 7.83 20.33 27.59
CA ARG A 105 8.19 19.41 26.50
C ARG A 105 7.05 18.40 26.34
N GLN A 106 6.22 18.55 25.30
CA GLN A 106 5.17 17.58 25.00
C GLN A 106 5.70 16.59 23.98
N VAL A 107 5.95 15.36 24.43
CA VAL A 107 6.32 14.25 23.54
C VAL A 107 5.05 13.77 22.85
N TYR A 108 4.78 14.27 21.65
CA TYR A 108 3.67 13.79 20.81
C TYR A 108 4.22 12.86 19.73
N PRO A 109 3.69 11.64 19.54
CA PRO A 109 2.69 10.94 20.36
C PRO A 109 3.31 10.32 21.63
N ALA A 110 2.55 10.36 22.73
CA ALA A 110 2.96 9.83 24.02
C ALA A 110 2.89 8.29 24.13
N SER A 111 2.18 7.62 23.22
CA SER A 111 2.05 6.15 23.19
C SER A 111 2.65 5.54 21.93
N ASP A 112 3.15 4.31 22.06
CA ASP A 112 3.68 3.54 20.93
C ASP A 112 2.62 3.32 19.84
N VAL A 113 1.35 3.15 20.23
CA VAL A 113 0.21 3.04 19.31
C VAL A 113 0.12 4.27 18.40
N GLY A 114 0.26 5.48 18.97
CA GLY A 114 0.23 6.72 18.21
C GLY A 114 1.36 6.83 17.18
N ARG A 115 2.52 6.21 17.44
CA ARG A 115 3.66 6.17 16.50
C ARG A 115 3.52 5.08 15.44
N LEU A 116 2.88 3.96 15.78
CA LEU A 116 2.65 2.84 14.86
C LEU A 116 1.53 3.12 13.85
N LEU A 117 0.54 3.94 14.20
CA LEU A 117 -0.59 4.26 13.30
C LEU A 117 -0.17 4.96 11.99
N PRO A 118 0.66 6.02 11.98
CA PRO A 118 1.17 6.60 10.74
C PRO A 118 2.01 5.62 9.91
N LEU A 119 2.77 4.74 10.57
CA LEU A 119 3.55 3.70 9.91
C LEU A 119 2.64 2.69 9.20
N PHE A 120 1.52 2.29 9.84
CA PHE A 120 0.49 1.46 9.22
C PHE A 120 -0.14 2.12 7.99
N GLN A 121 -0.53 3.39 8.12
CA GLN A 121 -1.13 4.11 7.02
C GLN A 121 -0.17 4.22 5.83
N THR A 122 1.09 4.55 6.10
CA THR A 122 2.11 4.74 5.06
C THR A 122 2.39 3.43 4.31
N GLN A 123 2.61 2.33 5.02
CA GLN A 123 2.87 1.03 4.39
C GLN A 123 1.68 0.59 3.52
N LEU A 124 0.44 0.88 3.94
CA LEU A 124 -0.77 0.49 3.23
C LEU A 124 -0.92 1.31 1.95
N ILE A 125 -0.68 2.62 2.01
CA ILE A 125 -0.70 3.52 0.86
C ILE A 125 0.34 3.08 -0.16
N VAL A 126 1.58 2.84 0.26
CA VAL A 126 2.67 2.40 -0.63
C VAL A 126 2.35 1.04 -1.27
N ALA A 127 1.89 0.06 -0.49
CA ALA A 127 1.49 -1.24 -1.02
C ALA A 127 0.35 -1.12 -2.04
N SER A 128 -0.62 -0.25 -1.78
CA SER A 128 -1.76 -0.02 -2.67
C SER A 128 -1.31 0.69 -3.94
N ALA A 129 -0.46 1.72 -3.85
CA ALA A 129 -0.02 2.51 -5.00
C ALA A 129 0.77 1.66 -6.01
N LEU A 130 1.61 0.74 -5.51
CA LEU A 130 2.33 -0.21 -6.36
C LEU A 130 1.36 -1.07 -7.19
N ASN A 131 0.32 -1.61 -6.57
CA ASN A 131 -0.67 -2.45 -7.27
C ASN A 131 -1.59 -1.65 -8.18
N GLU A 132 -1.98 -0.44 -7.77
CA GLU A 132 -2.73 0.49 -8.60
C GLU A 132 -1.97 0.80 -9.89
N GLY A 133 -0.69 1.16 -9.80
CA GLY A 133 0.15 1.43 -10.98
C GLY A 133 0.23 0.23 -11.92
N GLY A 134 0.39 -0.98 -11.38
CA GLY A 134 0.36 -2.21 -12.17
C GLY A 134 -0.98 -2.46 -12.85
N ALA A 135 -2.08 -2.21 -12.15
CA ALA A 135 -3.42 -2.43 -12.67
C ALA A 135 -3.76 -1.43 -13.79
N PHE A 136 -3.39 -0.15 -13.62
CA PHE A 136 -3.50 0.87 -14.66
C PHE A 136 -2.69 0.50 -15.90
N PHE A 137 -1.46 0.00 -15.72
CA PHE A 137 -0.64 -0.42 -16.85
C PHE A 137 -1.24 -1.61 -17.61
N GLY A 138 -1.81 -2.59 -16.89
CA GLY A 138 -2.55 -3.70 -17.52
C GLY A 138 -3.77 -3.23 -18.32
N ALA A 139 -4.56 -2.31 -17.77
CA ALA A 139 -5.71 -1.73 -18.46
C ALA A 139 -5.28 -0.90 -19.69
N LEU A 140 -4.16 -0.17 -19.61
CA LEU A 140 -3.58 0.57 -20.73
C LEU A 140 -3.10 -0.38 -21.84
N ALA A 141 -2.42 -1.47 -21.48
CA ALA A 141 -1.98 -2.50 -22.42
C ALA A 141 -3.17 -3.14 -23.14
N TYR A 142 -4.25 -3.46 -22.41
CA TYR A 142 -5.50 -3.93 -23.00
C TYR A 142 -6.09 -2.92 -24.01
N MET A 143 -6.10 -1.63 -23.67
CA MET A 143 -6.62 -0.59 -24.56
C MET A 143 -5.84 -0.50 -25.89
N ILE A 144 -4.53 -0.72 -25.85
CA ILE A 144 -3.66 -0.62 -27.04
C ILE A 144 -3.71 -1.89 -27.90
N GLU A 145 -3.65 -3.08 -27.29
CA GLU A 145 -3.46 -4.34 -27.99
C GLU A 145 -4.68 -5.27 -27.98
N ARG A 146 -5.70 -4.96 -27.17
CA ARG A 146 -6.95 -5.73 -27.02
C ARG A 146 -6.78 -7.18 -26.59
N GLN A 147 -5.68 -7.49 -25.92
CA GLN A 147 -5.39 -8.83 -25.42
C GLN A 147 -6.00 -9.06 -24.03
N ALA A 148 -6.86 -10.07 -23.89
CA ALA A 148 -7.51 -10.39 -22.62
C ALA A 148 -6.52 -10.68 -21.47
N ALA A 149 -5.31 -11.16 -21.80
CA ALA A 149 -4.24 -11.36 -20.81
C ALA A 149 -3.87 -10.07 -20.05
N ALA A 150 -3.82 -8.93 -20.74
CA ALA A 150 -3.53 -7.64 -20.09
C ALA A 150 -4.65 -7.21 -19.12
N LEU A 151 -5.90 -7.49 -19.47
CA LEU A 151 -7.05 -7.24 -18.60
C LEU A 151 -7.06 -8.17 -17.38
N ALA A 152 -6.62 -9.43 -17.54
CA ALA A 152 -6.46 -10.37 -16.44
C ALA A 152 -5.42 -9.88 -15.41
N VAL A 153 -4.32 -9.26 -15.85
CA VAL A 153 -3.35 -8.61 -14.96
C VAL A 153 -4.01 -7.49 -14.16
N ALA A 154 -4.73 -6.59 -14.83
CA ALA A 154 -5.44 -5.50 -14.17
C ALA A 154 -6.46 -6.01 -13.13
N GLY A 155 -7.28 -6.98 -13.51
CA GLY A 155 -8.27 -7.59 -12.62
C GLY A 155 -7.63 -8.26 -11.40
N THR A 156 -6.52 -8.99 -11.59
CA THR A 156 -5.77 -9.62 -10.50
C THR A 156 -5.25 -8.59 -9.49
N LEU A 157 -4.68 -7.49 -9.98
CA LEU A 157 -4.15 -6.43 -9.13
C LEU A 157 -5.24 -5.63 -8.41
N VAL A 158 -6.40 -5.43 -9.05
CA VAL A 158 -7.59 -4.86 -8.39
C VAL A 158 -8.11 -5.78 -7.29
N ALA A 159 -8.19 -7.09 -7.53
CA ALA A 159 -8.57 -8.04 -6.49
C ALA A 159 -7.59 -8.01 -5.31
N LEU A 160 -6.29 -7.86 -5.61
CA LEU A 160 -5.26 -7.73 -4.59
C LEU A 160 -5.37 -6.39 -3.81
N LEU A 161 -5.74 -5.29 -4.45
CA LEU A 161 -6.09 -4.03 -3.77
C LEU A 161 -7.28 -4.20 -2.81
N LEU A 162 -8.37 -4.81 -3.28
CA LEU A 162 -9.55 -5.10 -2.47
C LEU A 162 -9.22 -5.99 -1.27
N SER A 163 -8.34 -6.98 -1.45
CA SER A 163 -7.90 -7.86 -0.36
C SER A 163 -7.20 -7.12 0.79
N ARG A 164 -6.67 -5.91 0.53
CA ARG A 164 -5.98 -5.05 1.50
C ARG A 164 -6.90 -4.03 2.16
N PHE A 165 -8.21 -4.08 1.92
CA PHE A 165 -9.12 -3.10 2.51
C PHE A 165 -8.94 -3.03 4.04
N PRO A 166 -8.73 -1.82 4.61
CA PRO A 166 -8.44 -1.67 6.03
C PRO A 166 -9.72 -1.80 6.84
N THR A 167 -9.78 -2.82 7.69
CA THR A 167 -10.85 -3.02 8.68
C THR A 167 -10.32 -2.74 10.08
N LEU A 168 -11.20 -2.38 11.01
CA LEU A 168 -10.81 -2.09 12.39
C LEU A 168 -10.05 -3.26 13.01
N ASP A 169 -10.59 -4.48 12.88
CA ASP A 169 -10.00 -5.71 13.43
C ASP A 169 -8.61 -6.00 12.84
N ARG A 170 -8.42 -5.77 11.53
CA ARG A 170 -7.12 -5.96 10.88
C ARG A 170 -6.08 -4.95 11.37
N VAL A 171 -6.48 -3.70 11.58
CA VAL A 171 -5.57 -2.67 12.11
C VAL A 171 -5.22 -2.96 13.56
N GLN A 172 -6.19 -3.36 14.39
CA GLN A 172 -5.94 -3.76 15.78
C GLN A 172 -5.00 -4.97 15.86
N GLY A 173 -5.29 -6.04 15.12
CA GLY A 173 -4.41 -7.22 15.11
C GLY A 173 -3.00 -6.92 14.58
N TRP A 174 -2.87 -5.99 13.63
CA TRP A 174 -1.56 -5.52 13.19
C TRP A 174 -0.83 -4.73 14.28
N LEU A 175 -1.53 -3.82 14.99
CA LEU A 175 -0.97 -3.02 16.07
C LEU A 175 -0.46 -3.91 17.21
N ASP A 176 -1.27 -4.88 17.64
CA ASP A 176 -0.89 -5.82 18.70
C ASP A 176 0.38 -6.59 18.33
N ALA A 177 0.45 -7.11 17.09
CA ALA A 177 1.63 -7.81 16.59
C ALA A 177 2.87 -6.91 16.54
N GLN A 178 2.72 -5.62 16.21
CA GLN A 178 3.86 -4.68 16.18
C GLN A 178 4.29 -4.22 17.57
N LEU A 179 3.35 -4.03 18.51
CA LEU A 179 3.66 -3.70 19.90
C LEU A 179 4.47 -4.82 20.55
N GLU A 180 4.10 -6.08 20.30
CA GLU A 180 4.87 -7.23 20.77
C GLU A 180 6.29 -7.23 20.19
N ARG A 181 6.44 -7.05 18.88
CA ARG A 181 7.77 -6.95 18.22
C ARG A 181 8.60 -5.79 18.77
N LEU A 182 7.98 -4.64 19.00
CA LEU A 182 8.63 -3.46 19.56
C LEU A 182 9.14 -3.72 20.98
N SER A 183 8.36 -4.45 21.79
CA SER A 183 8.78 -4.86 23.13
C SER A 183 9.98 -5.82 23.10
N GLN A 184 10.03 -6.73 22.12
CA GLN A 184 11.17 -7.64 21.92
C GLN A 184 12.43 -6.85 21.52
N LEU A 185 12.33 -5.97 20.51
CA LEU A 185 13.45 -5.14 20.06
C LEU A 185 14.08 -4.32 21.20
N ARG A 186 13.25 -3.72 22.06
CA ARG A 186 13.75 -2.96 23.22
C ARG A 186 14.47 -3.86 24.23
N ARG A 187 13.94 -5.06 24.52
CA ARG A 187 14.60 -6.02 25.43
C ARG A 187 15.96 -6.46 24.88
N ASP A 188 16.03 -6.74 23.58
CA ASP A 188 17.27 -7.16 22.94
C ASP A 188 18.34 -6.05 23.03
N GLU A 189 17.94 -4.79 22.78
CA GLU A 189 18.83 -3.62 22.89
C GLU A 189 19.41 -3.47 24.31
N PHE A 190 18.60 -3.68 25.35
CA PHE A 190 19.09 -3.69 26.75
C PHE A 190 20.05 -4.84 27.05
N SER A 191 19.86 -6.01 26.44
CA SER A 191 20.72 -7.18 26.67
C SER A 191 22.11 -7.06 26.03
N THR A 192 22.22 -6.23 24.99
CA THR A 192 23.47 -6.01 24.23
C THR A 192 24.22 -4.73 24.64
N GLY A 193 23.73 -4.01 25.64
CA GLY A 193 24.41 -2.82 26.18
C GLY A 193 25.77 -3.17 26.82
N PRO A 194 26.81 -2.33 26.64
CA PRO A 194 28.16 -2.57 27.14
C PRO A 194 28.28 -2.53 28.67
#